data_AF-A0AB33XRN3-F1
#
_entry.id   AF-A0AB33XRN3-F1
#
_cell.length_a   1.000
_cell.length_b   1.000
_cell.length_c   1.000
_cell.angle_alpha   90.00
_cell.angle_beta   90.00
_cell.angle_gamma   90.00
#
_symmetry.space_group_name_H-M   'P 1'
#
loop_
_entity.id
_entity.type
_entity.pdbx_description
1 polymer ?
#
loop_
_entity_poly.entity_id
_entity_poly.type
_entity_poly.pdbx_seq_one_letter_code
_entity_poly.pdbx_strand_id
1 'polypeptide(L)' 'MAEKTDYASAARRLKSKNPKTRSRAKRVIKAVKKTTK' A
#
# COMPACT_ATOMS: atom_id res chain seq x y z
N MET A 1 5.53 14.27 6.39
CA MET A 1 5.22 13.07 7.20
C MET A 1 5.14 11.86 6.28
N ALA A 2 6.21 11.07 6.21
CA ALA A 2 6.16 9.75 5.60
C ALA A 2 5.41 8.85 6.58
N GLU A 3 4.10 9.02 6.67
CA GLU A 3 3.26 8.16 7.49
C GLU A 3 3.48 6.74 6.98
N LYS A 4 4.08 5.92 7.87
CA LYS A 4 4.18 4.48 7.75
C LYS A 4 2.81 4.01 7.30
N THR A 5 2.69 3.72 6.02
CA THR A 5 1.40 3.39 5.43
C THR A 5 1.19 1.97 5.87
N ASP A 6 0.48 1.81 6.98
CA ASP A 6 0.29 0.51 7.62
C ASP A 6 -0.12 -0.52 6.58
N TYR A 7 0.56 -1.66 6.59
CA TYR A 7 0.31 -2.73 5.61
C TYR A 7 -1.19 -3.08 5.60
N ALA A 8 -1.83 -3.10 6.77
CA ALA A 8 -3.28 -3.30 6.92
C ALA A 8 -4.11 -2.21 6.23
N SER A 9 -3.68 -0.95 6.28
CA SER A 9 -4.32 0.17 5.57
C SER A 9 -4.15 0.05 4.06
N ALA A 10 -2.96 -0.31 3.58
CA ALA A 10 -2.70 -0.54 2.17
C ALA A 10 -3.51 -1.73 1.61
N ALA A 11 -3.65 -2.81 2.38
CA ALA A 11 -4.47 -3.96 2.01
C ALA A 11 -5.96 -3.60 1.86
N ARG A 12 -6.50 -2.73 2.71
CA ARG A 12 -7.87 -2.21 2.53
C ARG A 12 -8.00 -1.35 1.27
N ARG A 13 -7.01 -0.47 1.02
CA ARG A 13 -6.99 0.44 -0.14
C ARG A 13 -6.86 -0.27 -1.49
N LEU A 14 -6.34 -1.50 -1.52
CA LEU A 14 -6.32 -2.36 -2.71
C LEU A 14 -7.72 -2.67 -3.25
N LYS A 15 -8.73 -2.76 -2.36
CA LYS A 15 -10.13 -3.02 -2.72
C LYS A 15 -10.89 -1.75 -3.17
N SER A 16 -10.23 -0.59 -3.18
CA SER A 16 -10.87 0.66 -3.58
C SER A 16 -11.21 0.66 -5.08
N LYS A 17 -12.38 1.23 -5.42
CA LYS A 17 -12.78 1.51 -6.80
C LYS A 17 -11.89 2.56 -7.47
N ASN A 18 -11.22 3.42 -6.70
CA ASN A 18 -10.36 4.47 -7.24
C ASN A 18 -9.00 3.88 -7.72
N PRO A 19 -8.65 4.02 -9.02
CA PRO A 19 -7.44 3.45 -9.58
C PRO A 19 -6.14 4.08 -9.03
N LYS A 20 -6.13 5.38 -8.72
CA LYS A 20 -4.95 6.05 -8.15
C LYS A 20 -4.63 5.51 -6.76
N THR A 21 -5.65 5.32 -5.94
CA THR A 21 -5.55 4.75 -4.59
C THR A 21 -5.04 3.31 -4.63
N ARG A 22 -5.58 2.49 -5.54
CA ARG A 22 -5.17 1.10 -5.73
C ARG A 22 -3.72 0.98 -6.21
N SER A 23 -3.30 1.83 -7.15
CA SER A 23 -1.91 1.89 -7.64
C SER A 23 -0.92 2.26 -6.53
N ARG A 24 -1.27 3.26 -5.69
CA ARG A 24 -0.45 3.63 -4.53
C ARG A 24 -0.35 2.48 -3.52
N ALA A 25 -1.45 1.79 -3.23
CA ALA A 25 -1.47 0.64 -2.33
C ALA A 25 -0.57 -0.51 -2.82
N LYS A 26 -0.61 -0.82 -4.12
CA LYS A 26 0.30 -1.82 -4.73
C LYS A 26 1.78 -1.47 -4.52
N ARG A 27 2.16 -0.20 -4.71
CA ARG A 27 3.55 0.25 -4.51
C ARG A 27 4.00 0.08 -3.06
N VAL A 28 3.15 0.46 -2.10
CA VAL A 28 3.44 0.31 -0.66
C VAL A 28 3.64 -1.15 -0.30
N ILE A 29 2.72 -2.04 -0.69
CA ILE A 29 2.81 -3.48 -0.37
C ILE A 29 4.07 -4.10 -0.97
N LYS A 30 4.43 -3.73 -2.21
CA LYS A 30 5.66 -4.19 -2.86
C LYS A 30 6.92 -3.69 -2.13
N ALA A 31 6.91 -2.45 -1.65
CA ALA A 31 8.02 -1.88 -0.88
C ALA A 31 8.19 -2.63 0.44
N VAL A 32 7.10 -2.83 1.20
CA VAL A 32 7.12 -3.59 2.47
C VAL A 32 7.63 -5.01 2.26
N LYS A 33 7.14 -5.73 1.24
CA LYS A 33 7.58 -7.10 0.95
C LYS A 33 9.06 -7.19 0.58
N LYS A 34 9.62 -6.16 -0.07
CA LYS A 34 11.04 -6.08 -0.41
C LYS A 34 11.91 -5.80 0.81
N THR A 35 11.43 -4.99 1.76
CA THR A 35 12.18 -4.65 2.98
C THR A 35 12.15 -5.74 4.04
N THR A 36 11.15 -6.63 4.02
CA THR A 36 11.04 -7.77 4.95
C THR A 36 11.80 -9.02 4.48
N LYS A 37 12.62 -8.91 3.43
CA LYS A 37 13.46 -9.99 2.91
C LYS A 37 14.92 -9.59 3.10
#